data_AF-A0A368A5I5-F1
#
_entry.id   AF-A0A368A5I5-F1
#
_cell.length_a   1.000
_cell.length_b   1.000
_cell.length_c   1.000
_cell.angle_alpha   90.00
_cell.angle_beta   90.00
_cell.angle_gamma   90.00
#
_symmetry.space_group_name_H-M   'P 1'
#
loop_
_entity.id
_entity.type
_entity.pdbx_description
1 polymer ?
#
loop_
_entity_poly.entity_id
_entity_poly.type
_entity_poly.pdbx_seq_one_letter_code
_entity_poly.pdbx_strand_id
1 'polypeptide(L)'
;MIARIYSPAKTAMQSANPHKFWILEYNPYLKYSNSKKIMTVRFKTKEEAIAFACKNHIIYHVEKEHNSERKKISYSDNFRANRTESWTH
;
A
#
# COMPACT_ATOMS: atom_id res chain seq x y z
N MET A 1 8.93 -18.12 -11.14
CA MET A 1 7.71 -17.29 -11.11
C MET A 1 7.76 -16.44 -9.84
N ILE A 2 7.47 -15.14 -9.95
CA ILE A 2 7.75 -14.16 -8.87
C ILE A 2 6.44 -13.77 -8.18
N ALA A 3 6.41 -13.81 -6.85
CA ALA A 3 5.33 -13.29 -6.02
C ALA A 3 5.60 -11.85 -5.61
N ARG A 4 4.55 -11.05 -5.47
CA ARG A 4 4.62 -9.67 -5.01
C ARG A 4 4.05 -9.58 -3.61
N ILE A 5 4.84 -9.09 -2.66
CA ILE A 5 4.43 -8.85 -1.28
C ILE A 5 4.29 -7.34 -1.09
N TYR A 6 3.07 -6.87 -0.83
CA TYR A 6 2.78 -5.44 -0.68
C TYR A 6 1.70 -5.18 0.38
N SER A 7 1.71 -3.97 0.95
CA SER A 7 0.59 -3.45 1.72
C SER A 7 -0.30 -2.62 0.79
N PRO A 8 -1.61 -2.91 0.68
CA PRO A 8 -2.48 -2.19 -0.23
C PRO A 8 -2.66 -0.74 0.21
N ALA A 9 -2.40 0.18 -0.70
CA ALA A 9 -2.66 1.60 -0.51
C ALA A 9 -4.16 1.88 -0.37
N LYS A 10 -4.50 3.00 0.28
CA LYS A 10 -5.88 3.49 0.29
C LYS A 10 -6.33 3.85 -1.13
N THR A 11 -7.60 3.62 -1.44
CA THR A 11 -8.20 4.06 -2.71
C THR A 11 -8.23 5.58 -2.76
N ALA A 12 -7.84 6.20 -3.88
CA ALA A 12 -7.76 7.66 -4.02
C ALA A 12 -9.08 8.38 -3.71
N MET A 13 -10.22 7.76 -4.04
CA MET A 13 -11.56 8.31 -3.81
C MET A 13 -12.10 8.07 -2.39
N GLN A 14 -11.43 7.26 -1.55
CA GLN A 14 -11.90 6.90 -0.22
C GLN A 14 -10.96 7.44 0.87
N SER A 15 -11.54 8.08 1.89
CA SER A 15 -10.80 8.64 3.02
C SER A 15 -10.48 7.61 4.12
N ALA A 16 -10.69 6.32 3.86
CA ALA A 16 -10.45 5.26 4.84
C ALA A 16 -8.96 5.15 5.22
N ASN A 17 -8.71 4.71 6.46
CA ASN A 17 -7.36 4.41 6.91
C ASN A 17 -6.73 3.33 6.02
N PRO A 18 -5.41 3.42 5.74
CA PRO A 18 -4.71 2.38 5.01
C PRO A 18 -4.82 1.06 5.76
N HIS A 19 -4.96 -0.01 5.00
CA HIS A 19 -5.07 -1.35 5.54
C HIS A 19 -3.75 -1.78 6.18
N LYS A 20 -3.82 -2.34 7.39
CA LYS A 20 -2.65 -2.86 8.13
C LYS A 20 -2.33 -4.31 7.81
N PHE A 21 -2.83 -4.84 6.69
CA PHE A 21 -2.56 -6.21 6.28
C PHE A 21 -1.63 -6.23 5.07
N TRP A 22 -0.88 -7.32 4.93
CA TRP A 22 0.02 -7.57 3.83
C TRP A 22 -0.62 -8.57 2.87
N ILE A 23 -0.39 -8.37 1.59
CA ILE A 23 -0.87 -9.24 0.53
C ILE A 23 0.34 -9.89 -0.14
N LEU A 24 0.31 -11.21 -0.28
CA LEU A 24 1.15 -11.94 -1.21
C LEU A 24 0.31 -12.30 -2.43
N GLU A 25 0.71 -11.76 -3.58
CA GLU A 25 0.07 -11.99 -4.87
C GLU A 25 0.98 -12.83 -5.74
N TYR A 26 0.52 -14.02 -6.10
CA TYR A 26 1.24 -14.92 -6.98
C TYR A 26 0.88 -14.62 -8.43
N ASN A 27 1.88 -14.31 -9.26
CA ASN A 27 1.81 -14.09 -10.71
C ASN A 27 1.19 -12.74 -11.18
N PRO A 28 1.85 -11.60 -10.90
CA PRO A 28 1.35 -10.26 -11.29
C PRO A 28 1.47 -9.93 -12.80
N TYR A 29 2.17 -10.74 -13.60
CA TYR A 29 2.50 -10.42 -15.00
C TYR A 29 1.46 -10.84 -16.04
N LEU A 30 0.42 -11.58 -15.65
CA LEU A 30 -0.62 -12.06 -16.57
C LEU A 30 -1.87 -11.16 -16.48
N LYS A 31 -1.76 -9.92 -16.98
CA LYS A 31 -2.89 -8.96 -17.06
C LYS A 31 -4.00 -9.36 -18.06
N TYR A 32 -3.74 -10.31 -18.97
CA TYR A 32 -4.64 -10.58 -20.12
C TYR A 32 -4.98 -12.05 -20.38
N SER A 33 -4.71 -12.98 -19.45
CA SER A 33 -5.01 -14.39 -19.70
C SER A 33 -6.29 -14.82 -19.00
N ASN A 34 -7.38 -14.88 -19.78
CA ASN A 34 -8.56 -15.69 -19.48
C ASN A 34 -8.12 -17.00 -18.82
N SER A 35 -8.58 -17.27 -17.58
CA SER A 35 -8.44 -18.53 -16.82
C SER A 35 -7.21 -18.82 -15.94
N LYS A 36 -6.18 -17.96 -15.84
CA LYS A 36 -5.10 -18.22 -14.86
C LYS A 36 -5.46 -17.66 -13.47
N LYS A 37 -5.68 -18.57 -12.51
CA LYS A 37 -6.04 -18.24 -11.12
C LYS A 37 -4.93 -17.40 -10.47
N ILE A 38 -5.23 -16.13 -10.21
CA ILE A 38 -4.43 -15.28 -9.33
C ILE A 38 -4.68 -15.78 -7.90
N MET A 39 -3.62 -16.16 -7.20
CA MET A 39 -3.70 -16.54 -5.79
C MET A 39 -3.25 -15.36 -4.94
N THR A 40 -4.17 -14.88 -4.12
CA THR A 40 -3.94 -13.75 -3.20
C THR A 40 -4.08 -14.26 -1.77
N VAL A 41 -3.03 -14.12 -0.97
CA VAL A 41 -3.04 -14.51 0.45
C VAL A 41 -2.82 -13.27 1.31
N ARG A 42 -3.63 -13.12 2.37
CA ARG A 42 -3.56 -11.99 3.30
C ARG A 42 -2.82 -12.42 4.58
N PHE A 43 -1.91 -11.57 5.04
CA PHE A 43 -1.10 -11.74 6.24
C PHE A 43 -1.22 -10.51 7.14
N LYS A 44 -0.92 -10.64 8.43
CA LYS A 44 -0.92 -9.50 9.35
C LYS A 44 0.38 -8.73 9.28
N THR A 45 1.50 -9.43 9.11
CA THR A 45 2.83 -8.82 9.09
C THR A 45 3.58 -9.15 7.81
N LYS A 46 4.60 -8.34 7.53
CA LYS A 46 5.50 -8.56 6.39
C LYS A 46 6.32 -9.83 6.59
N GLU A 47 6.76 -10.09 7.82
CA GLU A 47 7.58 -11.23 8.19
C GLU A 47 6.83 -12.55 7.96
N GLU A 48 5.53 -12.60 8.28
CA GLU A 48 4.68 -13.76 8.00
C GLU A 48 4.59 -14.06 6.50
N ALA A 49 4.41 -13.03 5.67
CA ALA A 49 4.35 -13.18 4.22
C ALA A 49 5.67 -13.69 3.64
N ILE A 50 6.81 -13.19 4.14
CA ILE A 50 8.15 -13.64 3.74
C ILE A 50 8.39 -15.08 4.18
N ALA A 51 8.07 -15.43 5.43
CA ALA A 51 8.23 -16.78 5.96
C ALA A 51 7.40 -17.78 5.15
N PHE A 52 6.18 -17.41 4.75
CA PHE A 52 5.36 -18.24 3.87
C PHE A 52 5.98 -18.41 2.48
N ALA A 53 6.50 -17.34 1.87
CA ALA A 53 7.17 -17.42 0.57
C ALA A 53 8.42 -18.32 0.63
N CYS A 54 9.24 -18.18 1.68
CA CYS A 54 10.43 -19.01 1.90
C CYS A 54 10.06 -20.48 2.11
N LYS A 55 9.05 -20.80 2.94
CA LYS A 55 8.58 -22.18 3.16
C LYS A 55 8.13 -22.87 1.87
N ASN A 56 7.49 -22.11 0.99
CA ASN A 56 7.00 -22.63 -0.29
C ASN A 56 8.02 -22.50 -1.43
N HIS A 57 9.25 -22.06 -1.16
CA HIS A 57 10.31 -21.86 -2.16
C HIS A 57 9.90 -20.94 -3.32
N ILE A 58 9.09 -19.91 -3.01
CA ILE A 58 8.58 -18.94 -3.99
C ILE A 58 9.53 -17.75 -4.04
N ILE A 59 9.97 -17.36 -5.24
CA ILE A 59 10.74 -16.13 -5.46
C ILE A 59 9.80 -14.94 -5.21
N TYR A 60 10.18 -13.98 -4.37
CA TYR A 60 9.32 -12.86 -3.98
C TYR A 60 10.00 -11.49 -4.13
N HIS A 61 9.19 -10.46 -4.36
CA HIS A 61 9.59 -9.06 -4.28
C HIS A 61 8.78 -8.37 -3.19
N VAL A 62 9.45 -7.62 -2.30
CA VAL A 62 8.78 -6.91 -1.21
C VAL A 62 8.77 -5.41 -1.47
N GLU A 63 7.57 -4.85 -1.52
CA GLU A 63 7.37 -3.41 -1.56
C GLU A 63 7.46 -2.79 -0.17
N LYS A 64 7.87 -1.52 -0.11
CA LYS A 64 7.90 -0.75 1.14
C LYS A 64 6.49 -0.37 1.54
N GLU A 65 6.24 -0.36 2.85
CA GLU A 65 4.97 0.15 3.39
C GLU A 65 4.83 1.65 3.08
N HIS A 66 3.70 2.04 2.51
CA HIS A 66 3.39 3.43 2.26
C HIS A 66 2.72 4.05 3.50
N ASN A 67 3.54 4.53 4.43
CA ASN A 67 3.05 5.29 5.58
C ASN A 67 2.73 6.72 5.17
N SER A 68 1.47 7.12 5.33
CA SER A 68 1.07 8.51 5.12
C SER A 68 1.64 9.37 6.24
N GLU A 69 2.48 10.34 5.89
CA GLU A 69 2.99 11.31 6.86
C GLU A 69 1.84 12.19 7.38
N ARG A 70 1.78 12.36 8.70
CA ARG A 70 0.82 13.26 9.34
C ARG A 70 1.35 14.68 9.24
N LYS A 71 0.71 15.51 8.41
CA LYS A 71 1.00 16.94 8.35
C LYS A 71 0.44 17.62 9.60
N LYS A 72 1.27 18.37 10.32
CA LYS A 72 0.82 19.26 11.40
C LYS A 72 0.31 20.54 10.73
N ILE A 73 -1.00 20.72 10.73
CA ILE A 73 -1.66 21.88 10.15
C ILE A 73 -2.48 22.52 11.27
N SER A 74 -2.22 23.78 11.59
CA SER A 74 -3.04 24.55 12.51
C SER A 74 -4.04 25.40 11.73
N TYR A 75 -5.27 25.50 12.23
CA TYR A 75 -6.26 26.41 11.64
C TYR A 75 -5.80 27.89 11.69
N SER A 76 -5.04 28.27 12.73
CA SER A 76 -4.49 29.62 12.87
C SER A 76 -3.46 29.97 11.79
N ASP A 77 -2.77 28.97 11.22
CA ASP A 77 -1.80 29.19 10.13
C ASP A 77 -2.46 29.72 8.86
N ASN A 78 -3.78 29.51 8.69
CA ASN A 78 -4.53 29.99 7.52
C ASN A 78 -4.62 31.53 7.46
N PHE A 79 -4.52 32.22 8.61
CA PHE A 79 -4.71 33.68 8.73
C PHE A 79 -3.40 34.47 8.91
N ARG A 80 -2.25 33.81 8.77
CA ARG A 80 -0.96 34.48 8.92
C ARG A 80 -0.77 35.54 7.85
N ALA A 81 -0.41 36.76 8.26
CA ALA A 81 -0.20 37.90 7.36
C ALA A 81 0.95 37.70 6.36
N ASN A 82 1.86 36.76 6.61
CA ASN A 82 2.98 36.41 5.74
C ASN A 82 2.73 35.16 4.88
N ARG A 83 1.48 34.69 4.75
CA ARG A 83 1.15 33.56 3.87
C ARG A 83 1.19 34.01 2.41
N THR A 84 1.95 33.29 1.58
CA THR A 84 2.12 33.64 0.15
C THR A 84 0.87 33.35 -0.68
N GLU A 85 0.08 32.34 -0.31
CA GLU A 85 -1.18 32.00 -0.98
C GLU A 85 -2.36 32.35 -0.07
N SER A 86 -3.45 32.86 -0.66
CA SER A 86 -4.71 33.07 0.05
C SER A 86 -5.38 31.72 0.37
N TRP A 87 -6.07 31.61 1.52
CA TRP A 87 -6.76 30.35 1.89
C TRP A 87 -8.22 30.36 1.42
N THR A 88 -8.68 31.54 1.01
CA THR A 88 -9.93 31.80 0.30
C THR A 88 -9.76 31.59 -1.20
N HIS A 89 -10.88 31.32 -1.87
CA HIS A 89 -10.99 31.11 -3.32
C HIS A 89 -10.36 32.22 -4.17
#